data_AF-A0A1F9TVQ1-F1
#
_entry.id   AF-A0A1F9TVQ1-F1
#
_cell.length_a   1.000
_cell.length_b   1.000
_cell.length_c   1.000
_cell.angle_alpha   90.00
_cell.angle_beta   90.00
_cell.angle_gamma   90.00
#
_symmetry.space_group_name_H-M   'P 1'
#
loop_
_entity.id
_entity.type
_entity.pdbx_description
1 polymer ?
#
loop_
_entity_poly.entity_id
_entity_poly.type
_entity_poly.pdbx_seq_one_letter_code
_entity_poly.pdbx_strand_id
1 'polypeptide(L)' 'MKKTFEIEYKLRYGETEDWGSVCLKASNKHAAIESFATKKKIHTNEFKSYKDWFWDEGVWCGFFKQIKLLK' A
#
# COMPACT_ATOMS: atom_id res chain seq x y z
N MET A 1 -21.59 1.70 -0.71
CA MET A 1 -21.22 0.66 -1.70
C MET A 1 -19.71 0.44 -1.67
N LYS A 2 -19.24 -0.82 -1.63
CA LYS A 2 -17.80 -1.14 -1.71
C LYS A 2 -17.38 -1.19 -3.19
N LYS A 3 -16.23 -0.59 -3.50
CA LYS A 3 -15.61 -0.56 -4.82
C LYS A 3 -14.29 -1.32 -4.78
N THR A 4 -13.85 -1.87 -5.91
CA THR A 4 -12.57 -2.58 -6.01
C THR A 4 -11.47 -1.58 -6.31
N PHE A 5 -10.43 -1.57 -5.48
CA PHE A 5 -9.25 -0.75 -5.69
C PHE A 5 -8.04 -1.64 -5.93
N GLU A 6 -7.24 -1.28 -6.91
CA GLU A 6 -5.92 -1.83 -7.15
C GLU A 6 -4.89 -0.90 -6.52
N ILE A 7 -4.04 -1.46 -5.68
CA ILE A 7 -2.91 -0.78 -5.05
C ILE A 7 -1.63 -1.33 -5.66
N GLU A 8 -0.89 -0.48 -6.36
CA GLU A 8 0.45 -0.77 -6.86
C GLU A 8 1.49 -0.24 -5.87
N TYR A 9 2.43 -1.09 -5.50
CA TYR A 9 3.47 -0.79 -4.54
C TYR A 9 4.80 -1.42 -4.97
N LYS A 10 5.90 -0.91 -4.42
CA LYS A 10 7.24 -1.42 -4.61
C LYS A 10 7.78 -1.83 -3.25
N LEU A 11 8.26 -3.06 -3.13
CA LEU A 11 9.00 -3.51 -1.95
C LEU A 11 10.49 -3.52 -2.28
N ARG A 12 11.28 -2.87 -1.45
CA ARG A 12 12.73 -2.96 -1.46
C ARG A 12 13.17 -3.78 -0.26
N TYR A 13 14.08 -4.72 -0.48
CA TYR A 13 14.79 -5.47 0.55
C TYR A 13 16.29 -5.40 0.25
N GLY A 14 17.03 -4.56 0.99
CA GLY A 14 18.43 -4.27 0.69
C GLY A 14 18.61 -3.74 -0.74
N GLU A 15 19.37 -4.46 -1.58
CA GLU A 15 19.61 -4.13 -3.01
C GLU A 15 18.52 -4.65 -3.96
N THR A 16 17.60 -5.48 -3.47
CA THR A 16 16.54 -6.06 -4.31
C THR A 16 15.29 -5.18 -4.27
N GLU A 17 14.69 -4.92 -5.42
CA GLU A 17 13.42 -4.23 -5.53
C GLU A 17 12.44 -5.01 -6.41
N ASP A 18 11.19 -5.12 -5.96
CA ASP A 18 10.13 -5.80 -6.69
C ASP A 18 8.83 -4.98 -6.68
N TRP A 19 8.12 -5.00 -7.80
CA TRP A 19 6.84 -4.33 -7.96
C TRP A 19 5.69 -5.32 -7.72
N GLY A 20 4.82 -4.98 -6.77
CA GLY A 20 3.61 -5.74 -6.48
C GLY A 20 2.35 -4.94 -6.75
N SER A 21 1.26 -5.65 -7.03
CA SER A 21 -0.08 -5.08 -7.03
C SER A 21 -1.03 -5.94 -6.20
N VAL A 22 -2.03 -5.30 -5.61
CA VAL A 22 -3.06 -6.00 -4.85
C VAL A 22 -4.42 -5.36 -5.05
N CYS A 23 -5.42 -6.20 -5.33
CA CYS A 23 -6.81 -5.78 -5.47
C CYS A 23 -7.56 -6.03 -4.16
N LEU A 24 -8.29 -5.03 -3.69
CA LEU A 24 -9.10 -5.13 -2.48
C LEU A 24 -10.34 -4.24 -2.55
N LYS A 25 -11.38 -4.62 -1.82
CA LYS A 25 -12.66 -3.90 -1.82
C LYS A 25 -12.72 -2.93 -0.65
N ALA A 26 -12.96 -1.66 -0.93
CA ALA A 26 -13.08 -0.61 0.08
C ALA A 26 -14.17 0.41 -0.29
N SER A 27 -14.56 1.26 0.64
CA SER A 27 -15.50 2.36 0.40
C SER A 27 -14.86 3.52 -0.36
N ASN A 28 -13.59 3.80 -0.09
CA ASN A 28 -12.80 4.87 -0.70
C ASN A 28 -11.30 4.49 -0.72
N LYS A 29 -10.47 5.35 -1.34
CA LYS A 29 -9.02 5.12 -1.45
C LYS A 29 -8.31 5.05 -0.10
N HIS A 30 -8.77 5.79 0.90
CA HIS A 30 -8.17 5.83 2.24
C HIS A 30 -8.39 4.48 2.96
N ALA A 31 -9.64 4.02 3.02
CA ALA A 31 -10.01 2.72 3.58
C ALA A 31 -9.34 1.55 2.86
N ALA A 32 -9.06 1.70 1.56
CA ALA A 32 -8.33 0.69 0.79
C ALA A 32 -6.88 0.54 1.27
N ILE A 33 -6.22 1.67 1.51
CA ILE A 33 -4.84 1.72 1.99
C ILE A 33 -4.73 1.21 3.43
N GLU A 34 -5.67 1.57 4.30
CA GLU A 34 -5.75 1.02 5.67
C GLU A 34 -5.93 -0.51 5.67
N SER A 35 -6.81 -1.01 4.81
CA SER A 35 -7.02 -2.45 4.63
C SER A 35 -5.77 -3.16 4.11
N PHE A 36 -5.02 -2.52 3.21
CA PHE A 36 -3.75 -3.02 2.71
C PHE A 36 -2.68 -3.10 3.80
N ALA A 37 -2.50 -2.02 4.57
CA ALA A 37 -1.56 -1.97 5.69
C ALA A 37 -1.86 -3.08 6.71
N THR A 38 -3.14 -3.22 7.08
CA THR A 38 -3.60 -4.27 7.99
C THR A 38 -3.29 -5.66 7.45
N LYS A 39 -3.59 -5.92 6.16
CA LYS A 39 -3.36 -7.22 5.52
C LYS A 39 -1.87 -7.58 5.43
N LYS A 40 -1.01 -6.57 5.28
CA LYS A 40 0.46 -6.74 5.24
C LYS A 40 1.11 -6.68 6.63
N LYS A 41 0.34 -6.52 7.71
CA LYS A 41 0.85 -6.34 9.09
C LYS A 41 1.85 -5.18 9.18
N ILE A 42 1.60 -4.12 8.43
CA ILE A 42 2.46 -2.94 8.39
C ILE A 42 2.00 -2.03 9.53
N HIS A 43 2.72 -2.10 10.65
CA HIS A 43 2.45 -1.38 11.89
C HIS A 43 3.23 -0.07 11.90
N THR A 44 2.81 0.94 11.13
CA THR A 44 3.54 2.23 11.09
C THR A 44 2.65 3.41 11.45
N ASN A 45 3.19 4.26 12.32
CA ASN A 45 2.68 5.58 12.67
C ASN A 45 3.03 6.66 11.61
N GLU A 46 3.76 6.31 10.55
CA GLU A 46 4.21 7.21 9.47
C GLU A 46 3.31 7.16 8.23
N PHE A 47 2.05 6.80 8.41
CA PHE A 47 1.03 7.02 7.39
C PHE A 47 0.78 8.52 7.21
N LYS A 48 1.62 9.19 6.41
CA LYS A 48 1.48 10.63 6.14
C LYS A 48 0.38 10.94 5.13
N SER A 49 0.25 10.14 4.06
CA SER A 49 -0.84 10.25 3.07
C SER A 49 -0.78 9.13 2.02
N TYR A 50 -1.85 8.95 1.24
CA TYR A 50 -1.87 8.07 0.05
C TYR A 50 -0.88 8.48 -1.05
N LYS A 51 -0.31 9.69 -0.95
CA LYS A 51 0.75 10.18 -1.86
C LYS A 51 2.16 9.89 -1.33
N ASP A 52 2.29 9.63 -0.04
CA ASP A 52 3.55 9.60 0.70
C ASP A 52 3.57 8.38 1.65
N TRP A 53 3.20 7.22 1.13
CA TRP A 53 3.34 5.97 1.89
C TRP A 53 4.78 5.49 1.77
N PHE A 54 5.51 5.65 2.86
CA PHE A 54 6.82 5.08 3.09
C PHE A 54 6.74 4.28 4.40
N TRP A 55 7.13 3.02 4.35
CA TRP A 55 7.32 2.20 5.54
C TRP A 55 8.71 1.62 5.51
N ASP A 56 9.44 1.82 6.60
CA ASP A 56 10.77 1.27 6.84
C ASP A 56 10.70 0.35 8.06
N GLU A 57 11.03 -0.93 7.88
CA GLU A 57 11.24 -1.87 8.98
C GLU A 57 12.55 -2.63 8.74
N GLY A 58 13.64 -2.05 9.25
CA GLY A 58 14.98 -2.59 9.14
C GLY A 58 15.52 -2.52 7.71
N VAL A 59 15.47 -3.63 6.98
CA VAL A 59 15.96 -3.74 5.59
C VAL A 59 14.84 -3.70 4.55
N TRP A 60 13.59 -3.68 5.00
CA TRP A 60 12.41 -3.59 4.14
C TRP A 60 11.94 -2.13 4.01
N CYS A 61 11.86 -1.62 2.78
CA CYS A 61 11.20 -0.36 2.48
C CYS A 61 10.02 -0.60 1.53
N GLY A 62 8.82 -0.13 1.89
CA GLY A 62 7.64 -0.14 1.02
C GLY A 62 7.37 1.25 0.43
N PHE A 63 7.27 1.35 -0.90
CA PHE A 63 6.86 2.57 -1.60
C PHE A 63 5.53 2.36 -2.30
N PHE A 64 4.61 3.29 -2.12
CA PHE A 64 3.34 3.23 -2.82
C PHE A 64 3.43 3.98 -4.13
N LYS A 65 2.99 3.33 -5.22
CA LYS A 65 2.95 3.97 -6.54
C LYS A 65 1.65 4.72 -6.72
N GLN A 66 0.54 3.99 -6.59
CA GLN A 66 -0.79 4.51 -6.87
C GLN A 66 -1.89 3.58 -6.38
N ILE A 67 -3.07 4.17 -6.22
CA ILE A 67 -4.34 3.47 -6.04
C ILE A 67 -5.32 3.83 -7.14
N LYS A 68 -5.75 2.82 -7.88
CA LYS A 68 -6.73 2.94 -8.96
C LYS A 68 -8.04 2.31 -8.53
N LEU A 69 -9.15 2.94 -8.90
CA LEU A 69 -10.46 2.34 -8.81
C LEU A 69 -10.65 1.44 -10.04
N LEU A 70 -10.81 0.13 -9.83
CA LEU A 70 -11.20 -0.78 -10.89
C LEU A 70 -12.72 -0.68 -11.09
N LYS A 71 -13.13 -0.47 -12.35
CA LYS A 71 -14.52 -0.26 -12.75
C LYS A 71 -15.36 -1.51 -12.57
#